data_AF-A0A117SM65-F1
#
_entry.id   AF-A0A117SM65-F1
#
_cell.length_a   1.000
_cell.length_b   1.000
_cell.length_c   1.000
_cell.angle_alpha   90.00
_cell.angle_beta   90.00
_cell.angle_gamma   90.00
#
_symmetry.space_group_name_H-M   'P 1'
#
loop_
_entity.id
_entity.type
_entity.pdbx_description
1 polymer ?
#
loop_
_entity_poly.entity_id
_entity_poly.type
_entity_poly.pdbx_seq_one_letter_code
_entity_poly.pdbx_strand_id
1 'polypeptide(L)'
;MDFILSIIPFAGSVLMAYYTYENYRYVNVCLPGVFHCERFNFIVPRRIRLVLAVGAAAVLAVLGILFILNMYLPALIISLMGLIIGVYGIYLQVSHRAYCMYCLTTDAILLISALIAVLNL
;
A
#
# COMPACT_ATOMS: atom_id res chain seq x y z
N MET A 1 0.41 -21.25 -10.54
CA MET A 1 1.24 -20.46 -9.59
C MET A 1 0.53 -19.17 -9.17
N ASP A 2 -0.43 -18.72 -9.96
CA ASP A 2 -1.06 -17.40 -9.89
C ASP A 2 -1.95 -17.21 -8.66
N PHE A 3 -2.59 -18.29 -8.19
CA PHE A 3 -3.35 -18.26 -6.94
C PHE A 3 -2.46 -17.94 -5.72
N ILE A 4 -1.26 -18.53 -5.65
CA ILE A 4 -0.30 -18.26 -4.56
C ILE A 4 0.23 -16.83 -4.66
N LEU A 5 0.50 -16.35 -5.87
CA LEU A 5 0.97 -14.99 -6.12
C LEU A 5 -0.09 -13.94 -5.79
N SER A 6 -1.39 -14.26 -5.97
CA SER A 6 -2.50 -13.38 -5.64
C SER A 6 -2.69 -13.16 -4.13
N ILE A 7 -2.17 -14.05 -3.27
CA ILE A 7 -2.26 -13.91 -1.81
C ILE A 7 -1.55 -12.63 -1.34
N ILE A 8 -0.46 -12.24 -2.01
CA ILE A 8 0.36 -11.08 -1.64
C ILE A 8 -0.46 -9.77 -1.75
N PRO A 9 -1.05 -9.42 -2.91
CA PRO A 9 -1.89 -8.24 -3.01
C PRO A 9 -3.17 -8.34 -2.17
N PHE A 10 -3.77 -9.53 -1.99
CA PHE A 10 -4.89 -9.67 -1.06
C PHE A 10 -4.51 -9.39 0.40
N ALA A 11 -3.36 -9.89 0.87
CA ALA A 11 -2.85 -9.58 2.21
C ALA A 11 -2.60 -8.07 2.38
N GLY A 12 -2.06 -7.41 1.34
CA GLY A 12 -1.90 -5.95 1.32
C GLY A 12 -3.24 -5.20 1.42
N SER A 13 -4.28 -5.69 0.74
CA SER A 13 -5.62 -5.09 0.80
C SER A 13 -6.22 -5.18 2.21
N VAL A 14 -6.06 -6.33 2.88
CA VAL A 14 -6.51 -6.53 4.27
C VAL A 14 -5.74 -5.63 5.23
N LEU A 15 -4.43 -5.48 5.02
CA LEU A 15 -3.57 -4.62 5.84
C LEU A 15 -3.99 -3.14 5.72
N MET A 16 -4.33 -2.66 4.52
CA MET A 16 -4.88 -1.32 4.33
C MET A 16 -6.29 -1.16 4.88
N ALA A 17 -7.16 -2.16 4.73
CA ALA A 17 -8.48 -2.15 5.33
C ALA A 17 -8.39 -2.03 6.86
N TYR A 18 -7.47 -2.77 7.48
CA TYR A 18 -7.19 -2.68 8.91
C TYR A 18 -6.68 -1.27 9.30
N TYR A 19 -5.71 -0.74 8.55
CA TYR A 19 -5.19 0.62 8.78
C TYR A 19 -6.27 1.71 8.63
N THR A 20 -7.23 1.56 7.71
CA THR A 20 -8.38 2.49 7.59
C THR A 20 -9.29 2.41 8.81
N TYR A 21 -9.60 1.20 9.28
CA TYR A 21 -10.43 0.97 10.46
C TYR A 21 -9.83 1.60 11.72
N GLU A 22 -8.53 1.45 11.92
CA GLU A 22 -7.86 2.00 13.10
C GLU A 22 -7.73 3.53 13.03
N ASN A 23 -7.42 4.07 11.85
CA ASN A 23 -7.50 5.52 11.64
C ASN A 23 -8.91 6.07 11.85
N TYR A 24 -9.95 5.28 11.59
CA TYR A 24 -11.33 5.65 11.88
C TYR A 24 -11.61 5.66 13.40
N ARG A 25 -10.99 4.76 14.16
CA ARG A 25 -11.13 4.66 15.64
C ARG A 25 -10.17 5.54 16.45
N TYR A 26 -9.34 6.38 15.82
CA TYR A 26 -8.33 7.21 16.48
C TYR A 26 -7.25 6.44 17.24
N VAL A 27 -7.01 5.17 16.86
CA VAL A 27 -5.94 4.37 17.46
C VAL A 27 -4.66 4.62 16.65
N ASN A 28 -3.58 5.05 17.30
CA ASN A 28 -2.26 5.14 16.69
C ASN A 28 -1.60 3.75 16.75
N VAL A 29 -1.47 3.08 15.61
CA VAL A 29 -1.15 1.62 15.59
C VAL A 29 0.28 1.36 15.14
N CYS A 30 0.95 2.39 14.64
CA CYS A 30 2.39 2.27 14.48
C CYS A 30 3.06 2.15 15.85
N LEU A 31 4.11 1.33 15.92
CA LEU A 31 4.96 1.24 17.11
C LEU A 31 5.42 2.66 17.53
N PRO A 32 5.03 3.13 18.73
CA PRO A 32 5.52 4.39 19.25
C PRO A 32 7.04 4.32 19.41
N GLY A 33 7.73 5.40 19.03
CA GLY A 33 9.19 5.53 19.18
C GLY A 33 10.05 5.00 18.02
N VAL A 34 9.59 4.07 17.18
CA VAL A 34 10.42 3.48 16.10
C VAL A 34 10.14 4.12 14.74
N PHE A 35 8.87 4.32 14.39
CA PHE A 35 8.49 4.84 13.06
C PHE A 35 7.99 6.30 13.10
N HIS A 36 7.89 6.93 14.28
CA HIS A 36 7.40 8.33 14.42
C HIS A 36 6.07 8.62 13.68
N CYS A 37 5.18 7.64 13.53
CA CYS A 37 3.88 7.84 12.85
C CYS A 37 3.01 8.92 13.49
N GLU A 38 3.26 9.26 14.76
CA GLU A 38 2.63 10.39 15.45
C GLU A 38 2.86 11.72 14.71
N ARG A 39 4.06 11.92 14.13
CA ARG A 39 4.36 13.09 13.30
C ARG A 39 3.65 13.03 11.95
N PHE A 40 3.54 11.84 11.35
CA PHE A 40 2.84 11.66 10.07
C PHE A 40 1.34 11.99 10.20
N ASN A 41 0.74 11.64 11.34
CA ASN A 41 -0.65 11.95 11.67
C ASN A 41 -0.90 13.46 11.82
N PHE A 42 0.15 14.23 12.15
CA PHE A 42 0.08 15.70 12.30
C PHE A 42 0.27 16.44 10.96
N ILE A 43 1.03 15.86 10.03
CA ILE A 43 1.39 16.49 8.75
C ILE A 43 0.32 16.27 7.69
N VAL A 44 -0.20 15.04 7.58
CA VAL A 44 -1.16 14.70 6.53
C VAL A 44 -2.56 14.63 7.14
N PRO A 45 -3.51 15.49 6.69
CA PRO A 45 -4.85 15.52 7.25
C PRO A 45 -5.53 14.17 7.06
N ARG A 46 -6.26 13.75 8.09
CA ARG A 46 -6.91 12.43 8.18
C ARG A 46 -7.72 12.04 6.95
N ARG A 47 -8.41 13.00 6.33
CA ARG A 47 -9.20 12.77 5.10
C ARG A 47 -8.33 12.24 3.97
N ILE A 48 -7.15 12.82 3.76
CA ILE A 48 -6.23 12.41 2.69
C ILE A 48 -5.66 11.01 2.98
N ARG A 49 -5.29 10.74 4.23
CA ARG A 49 -4.78 9.41 4.63
C ARG A 49 -5.83 8.31 4.48
N LEU A 50 -7.08 8.57 4.85
CA LEU A 50 -8.17 7.63 4.69
C LEU A 50 -8.48 7.37 3.22
N VAL A 51 -8.54 8.41 2.38
CA VAL A 51 -8.79 8.26 0.95
C VAL A 51 -7.67 7.45 0.28
N LEU A 52 -6.40 7.76 0.59
CA LEU A 52 -5.26 7.00 0.10
C LEU A 52 -5.28 5.54 0.55
N ALA A 53 -5.60 5.27 1.81
CA ALA A 53 -5.63 3.92 2.35
C ALA A 53 -6.80 3.09 1.82
N VAL A 54 -8.00 3.66 1.69
CA VAL A 54 -9.15 3.00 1.04
C VAL A 54 -8.87 2.75 -0.44
N GLY A 55 -8.30 3.73 -1.13
CA GLY A 55 -7.88 3.59 -2.52
C GLY A 55 -6.85 2.48 -2.69
N ALA A 56 -5.82 2.45 -1.85
CA ALA A 56 -4.81 1.39 -1.86
C ALA A 56 -5.41 0.01 -1.57
N ALA A 57 -6.34 -0.10 -0.62
CA ALA A 57 -7.04 -1.36 -0.33
C ALA A 57 -7.79 -1.87 -1.56
N ALA A 58 -8.57 -1.00 -2.22
CA ALA A 58 -9.33 -1.36 -3.42
C ALA A 58 -8.40 -1.74 -4.58
N VAL A 59 -7.35 -0.96 -4.83
CA VAL A 59 -6.38 -1.23 -5.90
C VAL A 59 -5.67 -2.56 -5.69
N LEU A 60 -5.23 -2.86 -4.46
CA LEU A 60 -4.58 -4.13 -4.14
C LEU A 60 -5.55 -5.33 -4.29
N ALA A 61 -6.82 -5.17 -3.91
CA ALA A 61 -7.82 -6.20 -4.14
C ALA A 61 -8.05 -6.46 -5.64
N VAL A 62 -8.15 -5.40 -6.45
CA VAL A 62 -8.24 -5.51 -7.92
C VAL A 62 -6.99 -6.18 -8.49
N LEU A 63 -5.80 -5.83 -7.98
CA LEU A 63 -4.55 -6.44 -8.40
C LEU A 63 -4.55 -7.96 -8.17
N GLY A 64 -5.01 -8.41 -6.99
CA GLY A 64 -5.18 -9.84 -6.70
C GLY A 64 -6.12 -10.56 -7.66
N ILE A 65 -7.22 -9.92 -8.04
CA ILE A 65 -8.16 -10.45 -9.04
C ILE A 65 -7.50 -10.55 -10.43
N LEU A 66 -6.74 -9.52 -10.84
CA LEU A 66 -6.03 -9.53 -12.13
C LEU A 66 -5.00 -10.65 -12.21
N PHE A 67 -4.29 -10.95 -11.11
CA PHE A 67 -3.40 -12.10 -11.03
C PHE A 67 -4.15 -13.43 -11.18
N ILE A 68 -5.32 -13.58 -10.55
CA ILE A 68 -6.14 -14.80 -10.72
C ILE A 68 -6.59 -14.97 -12.18
N LEU A 69 -6.88 -13.87 -12.87
CA LEU A 69 -7.31 -13.87 -14.28
C LEU A 69 -6.14 -13.92 -15.27
N ASN A 70 -4.88 -14.07 -14.80
CA ASN A 70 -3.66 -14.05 -15.62
C ASN A 70 -3.51 -12.81 -16.52
N MET A 71 -4.07 -11.67 -16.09
CA MET A 71 -3.97 -10.40 -16.80
C MET A 71 -2.79 -9.57 -16.28
N TYR A 72 -1.56 -9.96 -16.64
CA TYR A 72 -0.33 -9.35 -16.11
C TYR A 72 -0.06 -7.94 -16.64
N LEU A 73 -0.42 -7.64 -17.89
CA LEU A 73 -0.21 -6.32 -18.48
C LEU A 73 -0.98 -5.18 -17.76
N PRO A 74 -2.30 -5.30 -17.47
CA PRO A 74 -2.99 -4.30 -16.66
C PRO A 74 -2.51 -4.32 -15.19
N ALA A 75 -2.14 -5.47 -14.64
CA ALA A 75 -1.58 -5.55 -13.29
C ALA A 75 -0.26 -4.77 -13.16
N LEU A 76 0.61 -4.85 -14.18
CA LEU A 76 1.85 -4.09 -14.29
C LEU A 76 1.58 -2.58 -14.30
N ILE A 77 0.65 -2.12 -15.15
CA ILE A 77 0.31 -0.70 -15.28
C ILE A 77 -0.18 -0.14 -13.94
N ILE A 78 -1.09 -0.85 -13.28
CA ILE A 78 -1.62 -0.45 -11.98
C ILE A 78 -0.51 -0.42 -10.93
N SER A 79 0.36 -1.41 -10.92
CA SER A 79 1.45 -1.48 -9.95
C SER A 79 2.47 -0.35 -10.14
N LEU A 80 2.82 -0.01 -11.38
CA LEU A 80 3.68 1.13 -11.70
C LEU A 80 3.08 2.47 -11.27
N MET A 81 1.79 2.68 -11.55
CA MET A 81 1.07 3.88 -11.10
C MET A 81 1.06 3.98 -9.57
N GLY A 82 0.83 2.86 -8.89
CA GLY A 82 0.91 2.78 -7.43
C GLY A 82 2.30 3.11 -6.89
N LEU A 83 3.36 2.58 -7.50
CA LEU A 83 4.74 2.85 -7.12
C LEU A 83 5.13 4.33 -7.28
N ILE A 84 4.67 5.00 -8.34
CA ILE A 84 4.94 6.45 -8.53
C ILE A 84 4.35 7.25 -7.36
N ILE A 85 3.12 6.91 -6.95
CA ILE A 85 2.47 7.53 -5.78
C ILE A 85 3.22 7.16 -4.49
N GLY A 86 3.66 5.91 -4.37
CA GLY A 86 4.46 5.41 -3.24
C GLY A 86 5.78 6.16 -3.06
N VAL A 87 6.53 6.39 -4.15
CA VAL A 87 7.78 7.17 -4.14
C VAL A 87 7.56 8.59 -3.63
N TYR A 88 6.47 9.25 -4.05
CA TYR A 88 6.09 10.56 -3.50
C TYR A 88 5.77 10.49 -2.00
N GLY A 89 5.10 9.42 -1.56
CA GLY A 89 4.85 9.12 -0.16
C GLY A 89 6.15 8.94 0.65
N ILE A 90 7.12 8.19 0.14
CA ILE A 90 8.43 7.97 0.76
C ILE A 90 9.19 9.31 0.86
N TYR A 91 9.18 10.12 -0.20
CA TYR A 91 9.81 11.45 -0.19
C TYR A 91 9.27 12.33 0.95
N LEU A 92 7.94 12.39 1.11
CA LEU A 92 7.29 13.09 2.22
C LEU A 92 7.69 12.50 3.59
N GLN A 93 7.73 11.18 3.72
CA GLN A 93 8.12 10.50 4.97
C GLN A 93 9.56 10.83 5.38
N VAL A 94 10.50 10.81 4.43
CA VAL A 94 11.92 11.12 4.66
C VAL A 94 12.12 12.60 4.98
N SER A 95 11.49 13.50 4.21
CA SER A 95 11.57 14.96 4.42
C SER A 95 11.15 15.36 5.83
N HIS A 96 10.08 14.73 6.35
CA HIS A 96 9.51 15.06 7.65
C HIS A 96 9.94 14.13 8.80
N ARG A 97 10.86 13.18 8.54
CA ARG A 97 11.27 12.12 9.50
C ARG A 97 10.08 11.43 10.16
N ALA A 98 9.07 11.11 9.37
CA ALA A 98 7.80 10.53 9.80
C ALA A 98 7.54 9.29 8.95
N TYR A 99 7.87 8.12 9.46
CA TYR A 99 7.82 6.87 8.70
C TYR A 99 6.49 6.15 8.93
N CYS A 100 5.87 5.66 7.87
CA CYS A 100 4.65 4.86 8.00
C CYS A 100 4.95 3.42 7.58
N MET A 101 5.00 2.52 8.57
CA MET A 101 5.26 1.09 8.32
C MET A 101 4.24 0.50 7.33
N TYR A 102 2.95 0.85 7.48
CA TYR A 102 1.88 0.40 6.60
C TYR A 102 2.07 0.87 5.15
N CYS A 103 2.54 2.10 4.93
CA CYS A 103 2.80 2.60 3.58
C CYS A 103 4.01 1.91 2.94
N LEU A 104 5.09 1.71 3.72
CA LEU A 104 6.28 1.02 3.24
C LEU A 104 5.98 -0.44 2.87
N THR A 105 5.15 -1.13 3.65
CA THR A 105 4.75 -2.50 3.31
C THR A 105 3.89 -2.56 2.06
N THR A 106 2.98 -1.60 1.84
CA THR A 106 2.22 -1.54 0.58
C THR A 106 3.10 -1.25 -0.63
N ASP A 107 4.08 -0.36 -0.50
CA ASP A 107 5.01 -0.05 -1.59
C ASP A 107 5.87 -1.28 -1.94
N ALA A 108 6.30 -2.05 -0.93
CA ALA A 108 7.00 -3.30 -1.15
C ALA A 108 6.13 -4.35 -1.86
N ILE A 109 4.85 -4.47 -1.49
CA ILE A 109 3.88 -5.37 -2.16
C ILE A 109 3.68 -4.96 -3.62
N LEU A 110 3.56 -3.67 -3.91
CA LEU A 110 3.46 -3.15 -5.27
C LEU A 110 4.74 -3.48 -6.06
N LEU A 111 5.92 -3.25 -5.47
CA LEU A 111 7.19 -3.58 -6.13
C LEU A 111 7.32 -5.07 -6.46
N ILE A 112 6.98 -5.96 -5.52
CA ILE A 112 7.00 -7.40 -5.73
C ILE A 112 5.99 -7.80 -6.82
N SER A 113 4.78 -7.28 -6.77
CA SER A 113 3.76 -7.58 -7.77
C SER A 113 4.12 -7.06 -9.17
N ALA A 114 4.77 -5.90 -9.28
CA ALA A 114 5.32 -5.42 -10.56
C ALA A 114 6.37 -6.39 -11.11
N LEU A 115 7.32 -6.83 -10.26
CA LEU A 115 8.34 -7.81 -10.64
C LEU A 115 7.74 -9.12 -11.13
N ILE A 116 6.73 -9.65 -10.41
CA ILE A 116 6.02 -10.87 -10.82
C ILE A 116 5.33 -10.65 -12.16
N ALA A 117 4.69 -9.50 -12.37
CA ALA A 117 4.01 -9.19 -13.63
C ALA A 117 5.01 -9.09 -14.79
N VAL A 118 6.19 -8.49 -14.61
CA VAL A 118 7.26 -8.45 -15.63
C VAL A 118 7.77 -9.85 -15.98
N LEU A 119 7.98 -10.70 -14.98
CA LEU A 119 8.53 -12.04 -15.17
C LEU A 119 7.57 -13.02 -15.87
N ASN A 120 6.26 -12.74 -15.83
CA ASN A 120 5.22 -13.57 -16.44
C ASN A 120 4.53 -12.89 -17.65
N LEU A 121 5.07 -11.76 -18.12
CA LEU A 121 4.63 -11.09 -19.34
C LEU A 121 5.19 -11.79 -20.58
#